data_AF-A0A238C2M5-F1
#
_entry.id   AF-A0A238C2M5-F1
#
_cell.length_a   1.000
_cell.length_b   1.000
_cell.length_c   1.000
_cell.angle_alpha   90.00
_cell.angle_beta   90.00
_cell.angle_gamma   90.00
#
_symmetry.space_group_name_H-M   'P 1'
#
loop_
_entity.id
_entity.type
_entity.pdbx_description
1 polymer ?
#
loop_
_entity_poly.entity_id
_entity_poly.type
_entity_poly.pdbx_seq_one_letter_code
_entity_poly.pdbx_strand_id
1 'polypeptide(L)'
;MKARSEHFQKSEINTDTSSSEYKSVPNIPVSSELSLISLQKLSIETKEFERPIKCDKTKVKKWLFSVIKRLTKEWRPKLCQSLFTEKELIELCYRAREVFWMQPTLVEPKLPITICGDIHGQFKDLLALFVLYGFPPDRRYLFLGDYVDRGPFSIEVVTLLFAYKLDRIERPCEIPDLGILTDLTWSDPSYYVTNYDYNSRRGVARLFGINAVKEFCQILGLDMIVRAHQVMQNGYEKFGDHLITIFSAPNYFMGNSAAVLHVAKDLKCKVEVHRSRKQSRNNKMKKRKIK
;
A
#
# COMPACT_ATOMS: atom_id res chain seq x y z
N MET A 1 48.63 22.84 -23.30
CA MET A 1 48.02 22.34 -24.55
C MET A 1 46.51 22.46 -24.44
N LYS A 2 45.89 23.11 -25.42
CA LYS A 2 44.46 23.50 -25.55
C LYS A 2 43.58 22.34 -26.03
N ALA A 3 42.30 22.35 -25.63
CA ALA A 3 41.08 22.30 -26.49
C ALA A 3 39.82 22.27 -25.56
N ARG A 4 39.03 23.36 -25.44
CA ARG A 4 37.76 23.71 -26.16
C ARG A 4 36.66 22.62 -26.03
N SER A 5 35.50 22.77 -25.35
CA SER A 5 34.43 23.80 -25.24
C SER A 5 33.36 23.76 -26.34
N GLU A 6 32.12 23.35 -26.00
CA GLU A 6 30.82 23.84 -26.51
C GLU A 6 29.76 23.58 -25.39
N HIS A 7 29.26 24.58 -24.67
CA HIS A 7 28.12 25.48 -24.93
C HIS A 7 26.74 24.80 -25.01
N PHE A 8 25.93 24.98 -23.96
CA PHE A 8 24.47 24.95 -24.04
C PHE A 8 23.92 26.20 -23.34
N GLN A 9 23.15 27.00 -24.08
CA GLN A 9 22.55 28.27 -23.66
C GLN A 9 21.49 28.07 -22.58
N LYS A 10 21.54 28.93 -21.55
CA LYS A 10 20.40 29.26 -20.69
C LYS A 10 19.66 30.42 -21.34
N SER A 11 18.35 30.29 -21.56
CA SER A 11 17.49 31.42 -21.91
C SER A 11 16.90 32.01 -20.63
N GLU A 12 17.26 33.26 -20.37
CA GLU A 12 16.64 34.15 -19.38
C GLU A 12 15.22 34.51 -19.84
N ILE A 13 14.26 34.52 -18.91
CA ILE A 13 12.95 35.14 -19.12
C ILE A 13 12.87 36.34 -18.19
N ASN A 14 12.77 37.51 -18.80
CA ASN A 14 12.64 38.82 -18.20
C ASN A 14 11.45 38.92 -17.25
N THR A 15 11.69 39.57 -16.13
CA THR A 15 10.70 40.16 -15.23
C THR A 15 10.17 41.44 -15.85
N ASP A 16 8.89 41.47 -16.21
CA ASP A 16 8.15 42.72 -16.44
C ASP A 16 6.89 42.75 -15.58
N THR A 17 6.94 43.62 -14.59
CA THR A 17 5.82 44.10 -13.79
C THR A 17 4.92 44.97 -14.68
N SER A 18 3.71 44.53 -14.97
CA SER A 18 2.65 45.44 -15.41
C SER A 18 1.34 45.13 -14.69
N SER A 19 0.80 46.20 -14.11
CA SER A 19 -0.46 46.33 -13.40
C SER A 19 -1.65 45.91 -14.26
N SER A 20 -2.45 44.95 -13.78
CA SER A 20 -3.76 44.65 -14.35
C SER A 20 -4.86 45.35 -13.54
N GLU A 21 -5.55 46.26 -14.22
CA GLU A 21 -6.74 46.97 -13.77
C GLU A 21 -7.88 45.98 -13.47
N TYR A 22 -8.43 46.05 -12.26
CA TYR A 22 -9.69 45.40 -11.91
C TYR A 22 -10.84 46.08 -12.67
N LYS A 23 -11.38 45.41 -13.70
CA LYS A 23 -12.63 45.82 -14.34
C LYS A 23 -13.83 45.39 -13.48
N SER A 24 -14.58 46.38 -13.03
CA SER A 24 -15.84 46.30 -12.30
C SER A 24 -16.91 45.48 -13.04
N VAL A 25 -17.56 44.57 -12.33
CA VAL A 25 -18.74 43.81 -12.77
C VAL A 25 -19.98 44.74 -12.73
N PRO A 26 -20.83 44.78 -13.77
CA PRO A 26 -22.01 45.65 -13.77
C PRO A 26 -23.12 45.13 -12.85
N ASN A 27 -23.68 46.05 -12.05
CA ASN A 27 -24.88 45.86 -11.22
C ASN A 27 -26.12 45.56 -12.11
N ILE A 28 -26.78 44.44 -11.87
CA ILE A 28 -28.10 44.14 -12.45
C ILE A 28 -29.16 44.48 -11.39
N PRO A 29 -30.20 45.27 -11.71
CA PRO A 29 -31.21 45.67 -10.74
C PRO A 29 -32.12 44.51 -10.39
N VAL A 30 -32.37 44.33 -9.09
CA VAL A 30 -33.39 43.41 -8.58
C VAL A 30 -34.75 44.09 -8.70
N SER A 31 -35.52 43.76 -9.73
CA SER A 31 -36.95 44.12 -9.81
C SER A 31 -37.80 42.93 -9.40
N SER A 32 -38.53 43.13 -8.31
CA SER A 32 -39.60 42.29 -7.80
C SER A 32 -40.78 42.21 -8.77
N GLU A 33 -41.01 41.05 -9.39
CA GLU A 33 -42.33 40.61 -9.87
C GLU A 33 -42.23 39.17 -10.41
N LEU A 34 -42.60 38.18 -9.59
CA LEU A 34 -42.92 36.83 -10.07
C LEU A 34 -44.44 36.68 -10.05
N SER A 35 -45.05 36.90 -11.20
CA SER A 35 -46.44 36.54 -11.45
C SER A 35 -46.55 35.02 -11.62
N LEU A 36 -47.51 34.43 -10.90
CA LEU A 36 -47.84 33.01 -10.90
C LEU A 36 -48.43 32.61 -12.26
N ILE A 37 -47.61 32.04 -13.14
CA ILE A 37 -48.10 31.35 -14.34
C ILE A 37 -48.39 29.89 -13.99
N SER A 38 -49.66 29.54 -14.09
CA SER A 38 -50.24 28.21 -13.94
C SER A 38 -49.58 27.18 -14.88
N LEU A 39 -48.74 26.30 -14.32
CA LEU A 39 -48.23 25.13 -15.03
C LEU A 39 -49.31 24.04 -15.10
N GLN A 40 -50.02 24.00 -16.23
CA GLN A 40 -50.81 22.84 -16.65
C GLN A 40 -49.91 21.61 -16.79
N LYS A 41 -50.41 20.48 -16.26
CA LYS A 41 -49.79 19.16 -16.23
C LYS A 41 -49.33 18.71 -17.63
N LEU A 42 -48.03 18.75 -17.89
CA LEU A 42 -47.41 17.79 -18.81
C LEU A 42 -47.11 16.52 -18.02
N SER A 43 -47.87 15.47 -18.30
CA SER A 43 -47.62 14.11 -17.83
C SER A 43 -46.34 13.58 -18.48
N ILE A 44 -45.21 13.80 -17.81
CA ILE A 44 -43.97 13.08 -18.10
C ILE A 44 -44.15 11.67 -17.52
N GLU A 45 -44.22 10.67 -18.39
CA GLU A 45 -44.12 9.27 -17.98
C GLU A 45 -42.78 9.07 -17.27
N THR A 46 -42.85 8.97 -15.94
CA THR A 46 -41.71 8.55 -15.14
C THR A 46 -41.54 7.05 -15.38
N LYS A 47 -40.61 6.68 -16.26
CA LYS A 47 -40.08 5.31 -16.27
C LYS A 47 -39.56 5.03 -14.86
N GLU A 48 -40.17 4.07 -14.17
CA GLU A 48 -39.65 3.54 -12.93
C GLU A 48 -38.16 3.22 -13.13
N PHE A 49 -37.29 3.93 -12.42
CA PHE A 49 -35.89 3.60 -12.37
C PHE A 49 -35.80 2.21 -11.73
N GLU A 50 -35.46 1.19 -12.52
CA GLU A 50 -35.28 -0.16 -12.00
C GLU A 50 -34.40 -0.11 -10.76
N ARG A 51 -34.90 -0.69 -9.66
CA ARG A 51 -34.16 -0.80 -8.40
C ARG A 51 -32.78 -1.40 -8.70
N PRO A 52 -31.68 -0.85 -8.14
CA PRO A 52 -30.34 -1.33 -8.44
C PRO A 52 -30.27 -2.85 -8.22
N ILE A 53 -29.77 -3.56 -9.24
CA ILE A 53 -29.63 -5.02 -9.24
C ILE A 53 -29.01 -5.44 -7.90
N LYS A 54 -29.80 -6.13 -7.08
CA LYS A 54 -29.38 -6.54 -5.74
C LYS A 54 -28.25 -7.56 -5.91
N CYS A 55 -27.00 -7.09 -5.76
CA CYS A 55 -25.81 -7.92 -5.81
C CYS A 55 -25.99 -9.11 -4.86
N ASP A 56 -26.09 -10.32 -5.40
CA ASP A 56 -26.23 -11.54 -4.61
C ASP A 56 -24.91 -11.78 -3.87
N LYS A 57 -24.84 -11.24 -2.66
CA LYS A 57 -23.68 -11.34 -1.76
C LYS A 57 -23.22 -12.79 -1.58
N THR A 58 -24.13 -13.76 -1.71
CA THR A 58 -23.82 -15.19 -1.60
C THR A 58 -23.02 -15.68 -2.81
N LYS A 59 -23.38 -15.25 -4.03
CA LYS A 59 -22.63 -15.57 -5.24
C LYS A 59 -21.22 -14.97 -5.21
N VAL A 60 -21.10 -13.71 -4.80
CA VAL A 60 -19.79 -13.04 -4.68
C VAL A 60 -18.90 -13.74 -3.66
N LYS A 61 -19.43 -14.08 -2.48
CA LYS A 61 -18.68 -14.84 -1.47
C LYS A 61 -18.22 -16.21 -1.98
N LYS A 62 -19.10 -16.96 -2.66
CA LYS A 62 -18.74 -18.25 -3.27
C LYS A 62 -17.65 -18.09 -4.33
N TRP A 63 -17.72 -17.03 -5.13
CA TRP A 63 -16.69 -16.72 -6.12
C TRP A 63 -15.34 -16.36 -5.48
N LEU A 64 -15.32 -15.46 -4.48
CA LEU A 64 -14.10 -15.13 -3.74
C LEU A 64 -13.49 -16.36 -3.06
N PHE A 65 -14.31 -17.21 -2.47
CA PHE A 65 -13.86 -18.49 -1.91
C PHE A 65 -13.22 -19.39 -2.98
N SER A 66 -13.79 -19.45 -4.19
CA SER A 66 -13.19 -20.18 -5.32
C SER A 66 -11.83 -19.60 -5.73
N VAL A 67 -11.70 -18.26 -5.77
CA VAL A 67 -10.41 -17.58 -6.05
C VAL A 67 -9.35 -17.97 -5.01
N ILE A 68 -9.69 -17.87 -3.72
CA ILE A 68 -8.79 -18.23 -2.61
C ILE A 68 -8.42 -19.71 -2.68
N LYS A 69 -9.39 -20.60 -2.91
CA LYS A 69 -9.14 -22.05 -3.02
C LYS A 69 -8.19 -22.37 -4.17
N ARG A 70 -8.41 -21.81 -5.36
CA ARG A 70 -7.54 -21.99 -6.52
C ARG A 70 -6.10 -21.59 -6.21
N LEU A 71 -5.90 -20.43 -5.58
CA LEU A 71 -4.57 -19.92 -5.23
C LEU A 71 -3.88 -20.69 -4.09
N THR A 72 -4.64 -21.16 -3.10
CA THR A 72 -4.06 -21.79 -1.89
C THR A 72 -3.91 -23.31 -2.00
N LYS A 73 -4.72 -23.98 -2.82
CA LYS A 73 -4.74 -25.45 -2.93
C LYS A 73 -4.26 -25.96 -4.28
N GLU A 74 -4.66 -25.30 -5.36
CA GLU A 74 -4.49 -25.80 -6.73
C GLU A 74 -3.28 -25.15 -7.43
N TRP A 75 -2.91 -23.93 -7.04
CA TRP A 75 -1.84 -23.18 -7.71
C TRP A 75 -0.52 -23.95 -7.76
N ARG A 76 0.08 -23.88 -8.95
CA ARG A 76 1.43 -24.32 -9.26
C ARG A 76 2.03 -23.27 -10.20
N PRO A 77 3.36 -23.06 -10.19
CA PRO A 77 4.02 -22.12 -11.10
C PRO A 77 3.67 -22.32 -12.58
N LYS A 78 3.38 -23.55 -13.01
CA LYS A 78 3.02 -23.87 -14.39
C LYS A 78 1.59 -23.44 -14.77
N LEU A 79 0.74 -23.18 -13.78
CA LEU A 79 -0.67 -22.82 -13.98
C LEU A 79 -0.90 -21.29 -13.88
N CYS A 80 0.15 -20.49 -13.71
CA CYS A 80 0.02 -19.06 -13.46
C CYS A 80 -0.79 -18.32 -14.54
N GLN A 81 -0.66 -18.73 -15.80
CA GLN A 81 -1.35 -18.10 -16.93
C GLN A 81 -2.77 -18.62 -17.19
N SER A 82 -3.18 -19.72 -16.55
CA SER A 82 -4.47 -20.36 -16.81
C SER A 82 -5.40 -20.41 -15.61
N LEU A 83 -4.93 -19.98 -14.43
CA LEU A 83 -5.71 -20.08 -13.20
C LEU A 83 -6.91 -19.12 -13.17
N PHE A 84 -6.79 -17.98 -13.85
CA PHE A 84 -7.79 -16.92 -13.90
C PHE A 84 -7.96 -16.37 -15.31
N THR A 85 -9.19 -16.03 -15.65
CA THR A 85 -9.48 -15.24 -16.85
C THR A 85 -9.23 -13.76 -16.59
N GLU A 86 -8.96 -13.00 -17.65
CA GLU A 86 -8.81 -11.54 -17.58
C GLU A 86 -10.03 -10.87 -16.92
N LYS A 87 -11.24 -11.30 -17.29
CA LYS A 87 -12.51 -10.77 -16.74
C LYS A 87 -12.59 -10.94 -15.22
N GLU A 88 -12.14 -12.08 -14.68
CA GLU A 88 -12.13 -12.32 -13.23
C GLU A 88 -11.16 -11.38 -12.51
N LEU A 89 -9.97 -11.15 -13.09
CA LEU A 89 -8.96 -10.27 -12.50
C LEU A 89 -9.41 -8.80 -12.53
N ILE A 90 -10.00 -8.35 -13.63
CA ILE A 90 -10.57 -7.01 -13.77
C ILE A 90 -11.69 -6.78 -12.75
N GLU A 91 -12.62 -7.71 -12.64
CA GLU A 91 -13.72 -7.64 -11.66
C GLU A 91 -13.20 -7.57 -10.22
N LEU A 92 -12.18 -8.36 -9.89
CA LEU A 92 -11.55 -8.34 -8.57
C LEU A 92 -10.92 -6.98 -8.27
N CYS A 93 -10.21 -6.39 -9.24
CA CYS A 93 -9.61 -5.07 -9.11
C CYS A 93 -10.67 -3.99 -8.91
N TYR A 94 -11.78 -4.00 -9.65
CA TYR A 94 -12.85 -3.03 -9.48
C TYR A 94 -13.46 -3.07 -8.08
N ARG A 95 -13.78 -4.28 -7.59
CA ARG A 95 -14.30 -4.45 -6.23
C ARG A 95 -13.30 -4.01 -5.17
N ALA A 96 -12.03 -4.38 -5.34
CA ALA A 96 -10.98 -4.01 -4.39
C ALA A 96 -10.82 -2.48 -4.33
N ARG A 97 -10.79 -1.82 -5.48
CA ARG A 97 -10.76 -0.36 -5.61
C ARG A 97 -11.91 0.29 -4.85
N GLU A 98 -13.14 -0.17 -5.05
CA GLU A 98 -14.31 0.36 -4.33
C GLU A 98 -14.18 0.19 -2.81
N VAL A 99 -13.67 -0.94 -2.35
CA VAL A 99 -13.46 -1.19 -0.92
C VAL A 99 -12.39 -0.28 -0.33
N PHE A 100 -11.28 -0.08 -1.03
CA PHE A 100 -10.25 0.85 -0.57
C PHE A 100 -10.75 2.30 -0.60
N TRP A 101 -11.56 2.66 -1.60
CA TRP A 101 -12.17 3.99 -1.68
C TRP A 101 -13.15 4.27 -0.55
N MET A 102 -13.87 3.26 -0.07
CA MET A 102 -14.82 3.39 1.06
C MET A 102 -14.17 3.33 2.44
N GLN A 103 -12.87 3.04 2.53
CA GLN A 103 -12.17 2.90 3.81
C GLN A 103 -11.34 4.15 4.10
N PRO A 104 -11.17 4.51 5.38
CA PRO A 104 -10.33 5.63 5.73
C PRO A 104 -8.89 5.33 5.31
N THR A 105 -8.17 6.35 4.83
CA THR A 105 -6.75 6.22 4.47
C THR A 105 -5.89 5.88 5.68
N LEU A 106 -6.22 6.43 6.86
CA LEU A 106 -5.64 6.01 8.13
C LEU A 106 -6.51 4.91 8.74
N VAL A 107 -5.94 3.71 8.86
CA VAL A 107 -6.65 2.54 9.41
C VAL A 107 -6.25 2.26 10.85
N GLU A 108 -7.22 1.94 11.69
CA GLU A 108 -7.01 1.54 13.09
C GLU A 108 -7.28 0.02 13.25
N PRO A 109 -6.25 -0.83 13.13
CA PRO A 109 -6.44 -2.27 13.13
C PRO A 109 -6.70 -2.84 14.53
N LYS A 110 -7.61 -3.83 14.64
CA LYS A 110 -7.87 -4.57 15.88
C LYS A 110 -6.75 -5.58 16.20
N LEU A 111 -6.40 -5.68 17.49
CA LEU A 111 -5.38 -6.60 18.01
C LEU A 111 -5.96 -7.96 18.47
N PRO A 112 -5.19 -9.06 18.44
CA PRO A 112 -3.82 -9.18 17.93
C PRO A 112 -3.75 -9.08 16.40
N ILE A 113 -2.57 -8.74 15.87
CA ILE A 113 -2.31 -8.62 14.43
C ILE A 113 -0.89 -9.06 14.06
N THR A 114 -0.72 -9.57 12.85
CA THR A 114 0.59 -9.85 12.25
C THR A 114 0.87 -8.81 11.17
N ILE A 115 1.99 -8.10 11.28
CA ILE A 115 2.43 -7.08 10.34
C ILE A 115 3.49 -7.69 9.40
N CYS A 116 3.25 -7.54 8.10
CA CYS A 116 4.12 -8.02 7.03
C CYS A 116 4.67 -6.83 6.23
N GLY A 117 5.97 -6.86 5.92
CA GLY A 117 6.60 -5.91 4.99
C GLY A 117 6.47 -6.34 3.54
N ASP A 118 7.47 -5.99 2.74
CA ASP A 118 7.52 -6.20 1.29
C ASP A 118 7.41 -7.69 0.92
N ILE A 119 6.73 -7.98 -0.21
CA ILE A 119 6.54 -9.33 -0.75
C ILE A 119 7.09 -9.47 -2.17
N HIS A 120 7.05 -8.41 -2.98
CA HIS A 120 7.64 -8.33 -4.31
C HIS A 120 7.38 -9.55 -5.20
N GLY A 121 6.12 -9.94 -5.38
CA GLY A 121 5.75 -11.05 -6.28
C GLY A 121 6.26 -12.43 -5.85
N GLN A 122 6.78 -12.60 -4.63
CA GLN A 122 7.24 -13.89 -4.10
C GLN A 122 6.07 -14.74 -3.57
N PHE A 123 5.14 -15.12 -4.44
CA PHE A 123 3.88 -15.79 -4.05
C PHE A 123 4.07 -17.08 -3.23
N LYS A 124 5.11 -17.87 -3.53
CA LYS A 124 5.43 -19.08 -2.75
C LYS A 124 5.76 -18.76 -1.30
N ASP A 125 6.48 -17.67 -1.07
CA ASP A 125 6.90 -17.24 0.25
C ASP A 125 5.71 -16.63 1.01
N LEU A 126 4.81 -15.91 0.31
CA LEU A 126 3.52 -15.48 0.86
C LEU A 126 2.66 -16.66 1.32
N LEU A 127 2.51 -17.70 0.50
CA LEU A 127 1.78 -18.91 0.91
C LEU A 127 2.44 -19.60 2.11
N ALA A 128 3.78 -19.68 2.13
CA ALA A 128 4.51 -20.23 3.26
C ALA A 128 4.26 -19.44 4.55
N LEU A 129 4.19 -18.11 4.48
CA LEU A 129 3.84 -17.23 5.59
C LEU A 129 2.46 -17.57 6.16
N PHE A 130 1.43 -17.72 5.32
CA PHE A 130 0.10 -18.11 5.79
C PHE A 130 0.05 -19.54 6.34
N VAL A 131 0.81 -20.48 5.77
CA VAL A 131 0.92 -21.84 6.32
C VAL A 131 1.57 -21.83 7.71
N LEU A 132 2.58 -20.98 7.93
CA LEU A 132 3.30 -20.92 9.20
C LEU A 132 2.48 -20.24 10.30
N TYR A 133 1.76 -19.17 9.97
CA TYR A 133 1.12 -18.32 10.97
C TYR A 133 -0.39 -18.52 11.10
N GLY A 134 -1.01 -19.08 10.08
CA GLY A 134 -2.46 -19.24 9.95
C GLY A 134 -3.01 -18.38 8.81
N PHE A 135 -4.01 -18.91 8.11
CA PHE A 135 -4.69 -18.19 7.05
C PHE A 135 -5.70 -17.20 7.65
N PRO A 136 -6.00 -16.07 6.98
CA PRO A 136 -7.25 -15.36 7.24
C PRO A 136 -8.44 -16.32 7.00
N PRO A 137 -9.52 -16.32 7.81
CA PRO A 137 -9.87 -15.42 8.93
C PRO A 137 -9.06 -15.48 10.21
N ASP A 138 -8.45 -16.62 10.48
CA ASP A 138 -8.06 -17.03 11.83
C ASP A 138 -6.95 -16.14 12.39
N ARG A 139 -6.20 -15.51 11.48
CA ARG A 139 -5.23 -14.45 11.76
C ARG A 139 -5.59 -13.17 11.04
N ARG A 140 -5.38 -12.05 11.74
CA ARG A 140 -5.41 -10.70 11.15
C ARG A 140 -4.03 -10.31 10.66
N TYR A 141 -4.01 -9.68 9.50
CA TYR A 141 -2.81 -9.21 8.86
C TYR A 141 -2.90 -7.73 8.51
N LEU A 142 -1.79 -7.02 8.67
CA LEU A 142 -1.54 -5.71 8.07
C LEU A 142 -0.31 -5.85 7.17
N PHE A 143 -0.47 -5.63 5.87
CA PHE A 143 0.66 -5.60 4.94
C PHE A 143 1.03 -4.14 4.66
N LEU A 144 2.32 -3.85 4.61
CA LEU A 144 2.84 -2.47 4.56
C LEU A 144 3.11 -1.96 3.13
N GLY A 145 2.89 -2.77 2.09
CA GLY A 145 3.09 -2.38 0.69
C GLY A 145 4.01 -3.31 -0.08
N ASP A 146 4.48 -2.85 -1.24
CA ASP A 146 5.44 -3.53 -2.11
C ASP A 146 5.09 -5.00 -2.38
N TYR A 147 3.83 -5.19 -2.82
CA TYR A 147 3.25 -6.49 -3.14
C TYR A 147 3.81 -7.08 -4.44
N VAL A 148 4.12 -6.21 -5.40
CA VAL A 148 4.44 -6.53 -6.80
C VAL A 148 5.88 -6.15 -7.15
N ASP A 149 6.22 -6.31 -8.42
CA ASP A 149 7.54 -6.13 -9.01
C ASP A 149 8.59 -7.13 -8.52
N ARG A 150 9.66 -7.27 -9.31
CA ARG A 150 10.85 -8.12 -9.08
C ARG A 150 10.57 -9.62 -9.09
N GLY A 151 9.64 -10.12 -8.29
CA GLY A 151 9.28 -11.52 -8.25
C GLY A 151 8.36 -11.94 -9.39
N PRO A 152 8.32 -13.24 -9.70
CA PRO A 152 7.67 -13.76 -10.91
C PRO A 152 6.14 -13.93 -10.81
N PHE A 153 5.54 -13.79 -9.62
CA PHE A 153 4.13 -14.14 -9.36
C PHE A 153 3.34 -12.97 -8.74
N SER A 154 3.57 -11.75 -9.23
CA SER A 154 2.93 -10.52 -8.75
C SER A 154 1.41 -10.54 -8.85
N ILE A 155 0.87 -11.09 -9.95
CA ILE A 155 -0.58 -11.19 -10.15
C ILE A 155 -1.20 -12.10 -9.10
N GLU A 156 -0.59 -13.24 -8.78
CA GLU A 156 -1.11 -14.14 -7.75
C GLU A 156 -1.05 -13.55 -6.35
N VAL A 157 0.00 -12.79 -6.03
CA VAL A 157 0.08 -12.05 -4.76
C VAL A 157 -1.10 -11.08 -4.63
N VAL A 158 -1.28 -10.19 -5.60
CA VAL A 158 -2.35 -9.18 -5.55
C VAL A 158 -3.72 -9.83 -5.57
N THR A 159 -3.92 -10.85 -6.40
CA THR A 159 -5.19 -11.58 -6.50
C THR A 159 -5.57 -12.22 -5.16
N LEU A 160 -4.62 -12.86 -4.47
CA LEU A 160 -4.89 -13.48 -3.18
C LEU A 160 -5.19 -12.43 -2.10
N LEU A 161 -4.39 -11.36 -2.04
CA LEU A 161 -4.57 -10.31 -1.03
C LEU A 161 -5.88 -9.54 -1.23
N PHE A 162 -6.25 -9.23 -2.47
CA PHE A 162 -7.54 -8.60 -2.79
C PHE A 162 -8.70 -9.53 -2.46
N ALA A 163 -8.61 -10.82 -2.78
CA ALA A 163 -9.66 -11.77 -2.43
C ALA A 163 -9.89 -11.85 -0.91
N TYR A 164 -8.82 -11.88 -0.11
CA TYR A 164 -8.94 -11.80 1.35
C TYR A 164 -9.48 -10.45 1.85
N LYS A 165 -9.08 -9.33 1.23
CA LYS A 165 -9.60 -8.01 1.58
C LYS A 165 -11.11 -7.91 1.35
N LEU A 166 -11.59 -8.45 0.24
CA LEU A 166 -12.99 -8.43 -0.16
C LEU A 166 -13.88 -9.36 0.66
N ASP A 167 -13.34 -10.48 1.17
CA ASP A 167 -14.09 -11.40 2.02
C ASP A 167 -14.49 -10.78 3.39
N ARG A 168 -13.83 -9.69 3.78
CA ARG A 168 -13.84 -9.13 5.16
C ARG A 168 -14.50 -7.75 5.32
N ILE A 169 -15.38 -7.35 4.40
CA ILE A 169 -15.94 -5.98 4.37
C ILE A 169 -17.07 -5.78 5.40
N GLU A 170 -16.84 -4.89 6.36
CA GLU A 170 -17.89 -4.13 7.09
C GLU A 170 -17.77 -2.65 6.67
N ARG A 171 -18.89 -1.97 6.40
CA ARG A 171 -18.99 -0.55 5.89
C ARG A 171 -19.45 0.36 7.04
N PRO A 172 -19.03 1.65 7.21
CA PRO A 172 -18.78 2.70 6.18
C PRO A 172 -17.52 3.62 6.41
N CYS A 173 -17.12 4.50 5.46
CA CYS A 173 -16.29 5.73 5.69
C CYS A 173 -16.06 6.65 4.45
N GLU A 174 -15.50 7.85 4.72
CA GLU A 174 -15.30 9.06 3.91
C GLU A 174 -13.97 9.15 3.11
N ILE A 175 -13.85 10.19 2.27
CA ILE A 175 -12.79 10.42 1.27
C ILE A 175 -11.73 11.42 1.79
N PRO A 176 -10.42 11.13 1.71
CA PRO A 176 -9.37 12.06 2.12
C PRO A 176 -8.54 12.69 0.96
N ASP A 177 -7.95 13.87 1.24
CA ASP A 177 -7.06 14.64 0.37
C ASP A 177 -5.57 14.22 0.48
N LEU A 178 -4.83 14.26 -0.64
CA LEU A 178 -3.65 13.41 -0.87
C LEU A 178 -2.32 14.16 -1.17
N GLY A 179 -1.92 15.12 -0.35
CA GLY A 179 -0.69 15.91 -0.55
C GLY A 179 0.63 15.33 0.02
N ILE A 180 0.57 14.54 1.11
CA ILE A 180 1.75 14.09 1.90
C ILE A 180 2.30 12.70 1.50
N LEU A 181 1.69 12.06 0.50
CA LEU A 181 1.92 10.64 0.25
C LEU A 181 3.34 10.27 -0.19
N THR A 182 4.03 11.14 -0.91
CA THR A 182 5.37 10.84 -1.42
C THR A 182 6.35 10.57 -0.29
N ASP A 183 6.34 11.42 0.74
CA ASP A 183 7.21 11.22 1.91
C ASP A 183 6.76 10.04 2.77
N LEU A 184 5.45 9.79 2.91
CA LEU A 184 4.95 8.61 3.63
C LEU A 184 5.40 7.28 3.00
N THR A 185 5.59 7.26 1.68
CA THR A 185 5.85 6.03 0.92
C THR A 185 7.33 5.83 0.55
N TRP A 186 8.10 6.90 0.36
CA TRP A 186 9.48 6.83 -0.15
C TRP A 186 10.57 7.36 0.79
N SER A 187 10.21 7.91 1.95
CA SER A 187 11.21 8.37 2.92
C SER A 187 11.95 7.20 3.58
N ASP A 188 13.18 7.45 4.03
CA ASP A 188 14.04 6.42 4.63
C ASP A 188 14.72 6.91 5.93
N PRO A 189 14.79 6.08 6.99
CA PRO A 189 15.61 6.37 8.16
C PRO A 189 17.10 6.34 7.81
N SER A 190 17.89 7.22 8.43
CA SER A 190 19.34 7.29 8.24
C SER A 190 20.06 7.69 9.52
N TYR A 191 21.07 6.91 9.92
CA TYR A 191 21.97 7.25 11.04
C TYR A 191 22.91 8.41 10.74
N TYR A 192 23.02 8.82 9.47
CA TYR A 192 23.92 9.89 9.02
C TYR A 192 23.27 11.27 9.01
N VAL A 193 21.99 11.35 9.37
CA VAL A 193 21.20 12.58 9.35
C VAL A 193 20.67 12.83 10.76
N THR A 194 20.75 14.08 11.23
CA THR A 194 20.23 14.46 12.54
C THR A 194 18.70 14.55 12.52
N ASN A 195 18.15 15.35 11.59
CA ASN A 195 16.71 15.58 11.43
C ASN A 195 16.23 15.13 10.06
N TYR A 196 16.29 15.97 9.03
CA TYR A 196 15.85 15.63 7.68
C TYR A 196 16.90 16.02 6.64
N ASP A 197 17.02 15.24 5.57
CA ASP A 197 17.88 15.55 4.42
C ASP A 197 17.23 15.03 3.13
N TYR A 198 17.75 15.40 1.96
CA TYR A 198 17.29 14.87 0.68
C TYR A 198 17.71 13.41 0.49
N ASN A 199 16.78 12.55 0.04
CA ASN A 199 17.10 11.15 -0.22
C ASN A 199 17.71 10.95 -1.60
N SER A 200 19.01 11.25 -1.72
CA SER A 200 19.78 11.09 -2.95
C SER A 200 19.84 9.64 -3.47
N ARG A 201 19.67 8.64 -2.59
CA ARG A 201 19.67 7.22 -2.98
C ARG A 201 18.38 6.82 -3.71
N ARG A 202 17.25 7.41 -3.34
CA ARG A 202 15.94 7.17 -4.00
C ARG A 202 15.65 8.17 -5.11
N GLY A 203 16.25 9.36 -5.06
CA GLY A 203 15.96 10.46 -5.99
C GLY A 203 14.62 11.14 -5.71
N VAL A 204 13.94 10.79 -4.62
CA VAL A 204 12.63 11.29 -4.19
C VAL A 204 12.53 11.21 -2.67
N ALA A 205 11.65 12.02 -2.07
CA ALA A 205 11.41 12.08 -0.62
C ALA A 205 12.64 12.45 0.23
N ARG A 206 12.47 12.45 1.55
CA ARG A 206 13.50 12.80 2.52
C ARG A 206 14.10 11.60 3.25
N LEU A 207 15.36 11.73 3.65
CA LEU A 207 15.93 10.96 4.75
C LEU A 207 15.48 11.57 6.07
N PHE A 208 15.29 10.75 7.10
CA PHE A 208 15.00 11.21 8.45
C PHE A 208 15.88 10.54 9.51
N GLY A 209 16.32 11.32 10.48
CA GLY A 209 17.21 10.91 11.57
C GLY A 209 16.47 10.44 12.81
N ILE A 210 17.22 9.95 13.80
CA ILE A 210 16.67 9.45 15.06
C ILE A 210 15.89 10.55 15.81
N ASN A 211 16.35 11.80 15.76
CA ASN A 211 15.69 12.90 16.45
C ASN A 211 14.33 13.21 15.83
N ALA A 212 14.24 13.23 14.50
CA ALA A 212 12.97 13.38 13.78
C ALA A 212 11.97 12.28 14.14
N VAL A 213 12.42 11.03 14.27
CA VAL A 213 11.56 9.91 14.73
C VAL A 213 11.09 10.13 16.16
N LYS A 214 11.99 10.47 17.08
CA LYS A 214 11.66 10.72 18.49
C LYS A 214 10.66 11.86 18.63
N GLU A 215 10.92 12.98 17.98
CA GLU A 215 10.05 14.16 17.99
C GLU A 215 8.67 13.84 17.43
N PHE A 216 8.60 13.15 16.28
CA PHE A 216 7.34 12.73 15.68
C PHE A 216 6.52 11.83 16.62
N CYS A 217 7.17 10.83 17.22
CA CYS A 217 6.54 9.95 18.20
C CYS A 217 6.05 10.70 19.44
N GLN A 218 6.83 11.67 19.94
CA GLN A 218 6.43 12.50 21.08
C GLN A 218 5.21 13.38 20.75
N ILE A 219 5.23 14.06 19.60
CA ILE A 219 4.14 14.94 19.17
C ILE A 219 2.83 14.16 19.02
N LEU A 220 2.88 12.96 18.47
CA LEU A 220 1.70 12.13 18.20
C LEU A 220 1.34 11.16 19.32
N GLY A 221 2.12 11.11 20.41
CA GLY A 221 1.92 10.16 21.50
C GLY A 221 2.05 8.69 21.06
N LEU A 222 2.98 8.41 20.13
CA LEU A 222 3.22 7.06 19.60
C LEU A 222 4.44 6.42 20.26
N ASP A 223 4.33 5.14 20.59
CA ASP A 223 5.47 4.37 21.12
C ASP A 223 6.45 3.96 20.02
N MET A 224 5.93 3.59 18.85
CA MET A 224 6.72 2.96 17.79
C MET A 224 6.13 3.17 16.39
N ILE A 225 7.01 3.41 15.43
CA ILE A 225 6.76 3.37 13.99
C ILE A 225 7.17 1.99 13.46
N VAL A 226 6.25 1.32 12.78
CA VAL A 226 6.55 0.07 12.06
C VAL A 226 6.47 0.37 10.56
N ARG A 227 7.58 0.16 9.84
CA ARG A 227 7.67 0.44 8.39
C ARG A 227 8.28 -0.73 7.61
N ALA A 228 8.34 -0.59 6.29
CA ALA A 228 8.96 -1.57 5.37
C ALA A 228 9.90 -0.89 4.35
N HIS A 229 9.85 -1.23 3.05
CA HIS A 229 10.48 -0.52 1.90
C HIS A 229 12.02 -0.57 1.79
N GLN A 230 12.73 -0.89 2.87
CA GLN A 230 14.17 -1.15 2.85
C GLN A 230 14.44 -2.62 3.13
N VAL A 231 15.25 -3.24 2.28
CA VAL A 231 15.68 -4.64 2.47
C VAL A 231 16.54 -4.74 3.71
N MET A 232 16.14 -5.59 4.65
CA MET A 232 16.89 -5.85 5.88
C MET A 232 17.55 -7.22 5.81
N GLN A 233 18.86 -7.29 6.09
CA GLN A 233 19.63 -8.54 5.96
C GLN A 233 19.06 -9.67 6.85
N ASN A 234 18.57 -9.33 8.04
CA ASN A 234 17.94 -10.26 8.97
C ASN A 234 16.40 -10.26 8.86
N GLY A 235 15.82 -9.64 7.84
CA GLY A 235 14.39 -9.46 7.66
C GLY A 235 13.79 -8.34 8.51
N TYR A 236 14.52 -7.80 9.47
CA TYR A 236 14.16 -6.60 10.20
C TYR A 236 15.39 -5.84 10.71
N GLU A 237 15.20 -4.57 11.06
CA GLU A 237 16.18 -3.74 11.75
C GLU A 237 15.47 -2.70 12.63
N LYS A 238 16.02 -2.40 13.80
CA LYS A 238 15.56 -1.30 14.65
C LYS A 238 16.36 -0.04 14.34
N PHE A 239 15.68 1.10 14.40
CA PHE A 239 16.27 2.42 14.26
C PHE A 239 15.95 3.26 15.50
N GLY A 240 16.91 3.31 16.43
CA GLY A 240 16.65 3.77 17.79
C GLY A 240 15.59 2.90 18.50
N ASP A 241 14.87 3.51 19.44
CA ASP A 241 13.87 2.80 20.26
C ASP A 241 12.45 2.84 19.65
N HIS A 242 12.20 3.79 18.74
CA HIS A 242 10.87 4.14 18.28
C HIS A 242 10.58 3.74 16.82
N LEU A 243 11.50 3.06 16.13
CA LEU A 243 11.24 2.61 14.76
C LEU A 243 11.77 1.20 14.52
N ILE A 244 10.98 0.40 13.82
CA ILE A 244 11.38 -0.90 13.29
C ILE A 244 11.00 -1.01 11.82
N THR A 245 11.95 -1.48 11.01
CA THR A 245 11.72 -1.82 9.60
C THR A 245 11.56 -3.33 9.47
N ILE A 246 10.50 -3.79 8.80
CA ILE A 246 10.19 -5.20 8.54
C ILE A 246 10.23 -5.46 7.03
N PHE A 247 10.86 -6.56 6.62
CA PHE A 247 10.94 -6.99 5.23
C PHE A 247 10.56 -8.48 5.15
N SER A 248 9.53 -8.83 4.39
CA SER A 248 8.93 -10.18 4.41
C SER A 248 9.27 -11.04 3.19
N ALA A 249 10.14 -10.56 2.30
CA ALA A 249 10.61 -11.26 1.11
C ALA A 249 12.01 -11.88 1.34
N PRO A 250 12.14 -13.21 1.48
CA PRO A 250 13.45 -13.83 1.73
C PRO A 250 14.26 -13.96 0.44
N ASN A 251 15.59 -13.80 0.52
CA ASN A 251 16.52 -13.89 -0.60
C ASN A 251 16.16 -12.95 -1.76
N TYR A 252 15.65 -11.78 -1.42
CA TYR A 252 15.42 -10.66 -2.33
C TYR A 252 16.73 -10.03 -2.78
N PHE A 253 17.63 -9.74 -1.83
CA PHE A 253 18.96 -9.19 -2.10
C PHE A 253 20.01 -9.87 -1.23
N MET A 254 21.09 -10.36 -1.85
CA MET A 254 22.25 -10.98 -1.17
C MET A 254 21.91 -12.02 -0.08
N GLY A 255 20.80 -12.75 -0.28
CA GLY A 255 20.36 -13.79 0.64
C GLY A 255 19.72 -13.28 1.94
N ASN A 256 19.17 -12.07 1.99
CA ASN A 256 18.48 -11.59 3.19
C ASN A 256 17.43 -12.59 3.75
N SER A 257 17.20 -12.54 5.05
CA SER A 257 16.07 -13.23 5.69
C SER A 257 14.79 -12.41 5.49
N ALA A 258 13.64 -13.05 5.67
CA ALA A 258 12.35 -12.39 5.84
C ALA A 258 12.00 -12.31 7.33
N ALA A 259 11.17 -11.36 7.73
CA ALA A 259 10.56 -11.33 9.05
C ALA A 259 9.09 -10.89 8.99
N VAL A 260 8.37 -11.19 10.07
CA VAL A 260 7.06 -10.59 10.37
C VAL A 260 7.07 -10.09 11.81
N LEU A 261 6.20 -9.13 12.11
CA LEU A 261 6.02 -8.61 13.47
C LEU A 261 4.64 -8.99 14.00
N HIS A 262 4.59 -9.73 15.10
CA HIS A 262 3.35 -10.01 15.83
C HIS A 262 3.14 -8.96 16.92
N VAL A 263 1.95 -8.36 16.95
CA VAL A 263 1.51 -7.45 18.00
C VAL A 263 0.37 -8.11 18.77
N ALA A 264 0.62 -8.38 20.05
CA ALA A 264 -0.34 -8.99 20.96
C ALA A 264 -1.40 -7.98 21.43
N LYS A 265 -2.44 -8.45 22.14
CA LYS A 265 -3.51 -7.57 22.67
C LYS A 265 -2.99 -6.53 23.68
N ASP A 266 -1.92 -6.87 24.40
CA ASP A 266 -1.24 -6.01 25.37
C ASP A 266 -0.10 -5.21 24.72
N LEU A 267 -0.13 -5.03 23.39
CA LEU A 267 0.86 -4.30 22.58
C LEU A 267 2.28 -4.87 22.62
N LYS A 268 2.48 -6.07 23.21
CA LYS A 268 3.79 -6.72 23.13
C LYS A 268 4.12 -7.13 21.71
N CYS A 269 5.30 -6.70 21.27
CA CYS A 269 5.84 -6.92 19.93
C CYS A 269 6.79 -8.12 19.93
N LYS A 270 6.56 -9.08 19.03
CA LYS A 270 7.46 -10.23 18.79
C LYS A 270 7.81 -10.32 17.31
N VAL A 271 9.10 -10.26 16.99
CA VAL A 271 9.59 -10.46 15.62
C VAL A 271 9.91 -11.93 15.39
N GLU A 272 9.45 -12.49 14.27
CA GLU A 272 9.79 -13.84 13.83
C GLU A 272 10.49 -13.82 12.48
N VAL A 273 11.62 -14.52 12.38
CA VAL A 273 12.55 -14.47 11.24
C VAL A 273 12.55 -15.78 10.46
N HIS A 274 12.51 -15.70 9.14
CA HIS A 274 12.57 -16.82 8.21
C HIS A 274 13.74 -16.70 7.25
N ARG A 275 14.48 -17.80 7.10
CA ARG A 275 15.60 -17.88 6.18
C ARG A 275 15.22 -18.63 4.92
N SER A 276 15.80 -18.23 3.79
CA SER A 276 15.58 -18.94 2.54
C SER A 276 16.09 -20.38 2.61
N ARG A 277 15.47 -21.29 1.83
CA ARG A 277 15.89 -22.70 1.74
C ARG A 277 17.37 -22.84 1.35
N LYS A 278 17.88 -21.97 0.47
CA LYS A 278 19.30 -21.98 0.06
C LYS A 278 20.24 -21.72 1.24
N GLN A 279 19.93 -20.76 2.10
CA GLN A 279 20.73 -20.49 3.30
C GLN A 279 20.64 -21.62 4.34
N SER A 280 19.47 -22.23 4.52
CA SER A 280 19.30 -23.34 5.47
C SER A 280 20.18 -24.55 5.13
N ARG A 281 20.36 -24.84 3.83
CA ARG A 281 21.24 -25.91 3.34
C ARG A 281 22.72 -25.59 3.56
N ASN A 282 23.15 -24.36 3.26
CA ASN A 282 24.53 -23.92 3.48
C ASN A 282 24.92 -23.96 4.97
N ASN A 283 24.01 -23.56 5.87
CA ASN A 283 24.25 -23.63 7.31
C ASN A 283 24.30 -25.08 7.83
N LYS A 284 23.45 -25.98 7.32
CA LYS A 284 23.52 -27.41 7.64
C LYS A 284 24.83 -28.04 7.14
N MET A 285 25.30 -27.68 5.95
CA MET A 285 26.60 -28.13 5.43
C MET A 285 27.78 -27.59 6.23
N LYS A 286 27.79 -26.30 6.62
CA LYS A 286 28.82 -25.73 7.48
C LYS A 286 28.88 -26.42 8.85
N LYS A 287 27.72 -26.68 9.49
CA LYS A 287 27.66 -27.43 10.76
C LYS A 287 28.15 -28.88 10.66
N ARG A 288 28.07 -29.52 9.49
CA ARG A 288 28.59 -30.88 9.25
C ARG A 288 30.09 -30.93 8.95
N LYS A 289 30.72 -29.80 8.63
CA LYS A 289 32.19 -29.69 8.43
C LYS A 289 32.95 -29.32 9.70
N ILE A 290 32.24 -29.02 10.80
CA ILE A 290 32.80 -28.60 12.10
C ILE A 290 32.65 -29.74 13.15
N LYS A 291 32.16 -30.91 12.73
CA LYS A 291 32.21 -32.17 13.47
C LYS A 291 33.12 -33.11 12.73
#